data_AF-A0A395VWV8-F1
#
_entry.id   AF-A0A395VWV8-F1
#
_cell.length_a   1.000
_cell.length_b   1.000
_cell.length_c   1.000
_cell.angle_alpha   90.00
_cell.angle_beta   90.00
_cell.angle_gamma   90.00
#
_symmetry.space_group_name_H-M   'P 1'
#
loop_
_entity.id
_entity.type
_entity.pdbx_description
1 polymer ?
#
loop_
_entity_poly.entity_id
_entity_poly.type
_entity_poly.pdbx_seq_one_letter_code
_entity_poly.pdbx_strand_id
1 'polypeptide(L)' 'MEKDIQRRNVIDVLRSMDVGAIEVFPIVQKPSVTNTLNARLYKEKAEGMAWKTKSDVKNMQFIVTRIA' A
#
# COMPACT_ATOMS: atom_id res chain seq x y z
N MET A 1 12.07 -0.17 23.14
CA MET A 1 12.57 0.11 21.77
C MET A 1 11.36 0.31 20.89
N GLU A 2 10.96 1.56 20.70
CA GLU A 2 10.05 1.94 19.63
C GLU A 2 10.81 1.62 18.35
N LYS A 3 10.42 0.54 17.64
CA LYS A 3 11.06 0.20 16.37
C LYS A 3 10.87 1.42 15.50
N ASP A 4 11.97 2.05 15.08
CA ASP A 4 11.98 3.06 14.03
C ASP A 4 11.16 2.51 12.87
N ILE A 5 9.90 2.93 12.78
CA ILE A 5 9.08 2.72 11.61
C ILE A 5 9.72 3.67 10.62
N GLN A 6 10.73 3.17 9.89
CA GLN A 6 11.23 3.84 8.71
C GLN A 6 10.00 4.25 7.92
N ARG A 7 9.73 5.56 7.88
CA ARG A 7 8.61 6.14 7.15
C ARG A 7 8.96 6.04 5.67
N ARG A 8 8.99 4.81 5.14
CA ARG A 8 9.03 4.54 3.71
C ARG A 8 7.81 5.27 3.15
N ASN A 9 8.08 6.16 2.20
CA ASN A 9 7.02 6.96 1.61
C ASN A 9 6.06 6.00 0.89
N VAL A 10 4.83 5.91 1.39
CA VAL A 10 3.83 4.93 0.92
C VAL A 10 3.63 5.02 -0.59
N ILE A 11 3.70 6.24 -1.15
CA ILE A 11 3.53 6.44 -2.59
C ILE A 11 4.67 5.81 -3.40
N ASP A 12 5.92 5.93 -2.93
CA ASP A 12 7.09 5.42 -3.66
C ASP A 12 7.09 3.89 -3.62
N VAL A 13 6.74 3.32 -2.46
CA VAL A 13 6.57 1.87 -2.30
C VAL A 13 5.50 1.33 -3.24
N LEU A 14 4.33 1.97 -3.31
CA LEU A 14 3.23 1.50 -4.16
C LEU A 14 3.57 1.59 -5.66
N ARG A 15 4.33 2.61 -6.07
CA ARG A 15 4.77 2.82 -7.46
C ARG A 15 5.83 1.81 -7.90
N SER A 16 6.70 1.39 -6.98
CA SER A 16 7.76 0.43 -7.29
C SER A 16 7.30 -1.04 -7.23
N MET A 17 6.03 -1.31 -6.94
CA MET A 17 5.53 -2.68 -6.89
C MET A 17 5.42 -3.28 -8.29
N ASP A 18 6.10 -4.40 -8.51
CA ASP A 18 5.85 -5.25 -9.68
C ASP A 18 4.46 -5.88 -9.64
N VAL A 19 3.90 -6.23 -10.81
CA VAL A 19 2.60 -6.95 -10.87
C VAL A 19 2.73 -8.30 -10.16
N GLY A 20 1.78 -8.58 -9.26
CA GLY A 20 1.81 -9.75 -8.38
C GLY A 20 2.56 -9.55 -7.06
N ALA A 21 3.32 -8.46 -6.91
CA ALA A 21 4.02 -8.16 -5.66
C ALA A 21 3.04 -7.88 -4.52
N ILE A 22 3.46 -8.25 -3.31
CA ILE A 22 2.70 -8.05 -2.07
C ILE A 22 3.54 -7.17 -1.14
N GLU A 23 2.95 -6.05 -0.71
CA GLU A 23 3.51 -5.23 0.36
C GLU A 23 2.58 -5.28 1.58
N VAL A 24 3.18 -5.41 2.76
CA VAL A 24 2.45 -5.48 4.02
C VAL A 24 2.76 -4.25 4.86
N PHE A 25 1.72 -3.48 5.16
CA PHE A 25 1.79 -2.33 6.05
C PHE A 25 1.21 -2.66 7.42
N PRO A 26 1.65 -2.00 8.50
CA PRO A 26 0.94 -2.03 9.77
C PRO A 26 -0.50 -1.54 9.59
N ILE A 27 -1.48 -2.17 10.25
CA ILE A 27 -2.90 -1.81 10.08
C ILE A 27 -3.21 -0.36 10.45
N VAL A 28 -2.43 0.25 11.36
CA VAL A 28 -2.52 1.66 11.72
C VAL A 28 -2.23 2.61 10.56
N GLN A 29 -1.51 2.15 9.52
CA GLN A 29 -1.23 2.93 8.32
C GLN A 29 -2.33 2.78 7.24
N LYS A 30 -3.35 1.94 7.45
CA LYS A 30 -4.45 1.74 6.50
C LYS A 30 -5.03 3.06 5.97
N PRO A 31 -5.38 4.07 6.81
CA PRO A 31 -5.93 5.32 6.30
C PRO A 31 -5.00 6.03 5.31
N SER A 32 -3.69 6.08 5.60
CA SER A 32 -2.69 6.69 4.73
C SER A 32 -2.51 5.93 3.42
N VAL A 33 -2.48 4.60 3.47
CA VAL A 33 -2.35 3.74 2.28
C VAL A 33 -3.60 3.84 1.41
N THR A 34 -4.80 3.77 2.00
CA THR A 34 -6.06 3.93 1.28
C THR A 34 -6.17 5.32 0.64
N ASN A 35 -5.81 6.39 1.35
CA ASN A 35 -5.81 7.74 0.78
C ASN A 35 -4.83 7.85 -0.40
N THR A 36 -3.66 7.23 -0.30
CA THR A 36 -2.67 7.24 -1.40
C THR A 36 -3.22 6.52 -2.64
N LEU A 37 -3.76 5.31 -2.47
CA LEU A 37 -4.39 4.55 -3.54
C LEU A 37 -5.57 5.30 -4.18
N ASN A 38 -6.41 5.95 -3.38
CA ASN A 38 -7.64 6.56 -3.89
C ASN A 38 -7.48 7.98 -4.42
N ALA A 39 -6.61 8.79 -3.84
CA ALA A 39 -6.52 10.21 -4.15
C ALA A 39 -5.19 10.64 -4.79
N ARG A 40 -4.12 9.84 -4.67
CA ARG A 40 -2.76 10.27 -5.09
C ARG A 40 -2.17 9.48 -6.25
N LEU A 41 -2.83 8.40 -6.68
CA LEU A 41 -2.38 7.51 -7.75
C LEU A 41 -3.34 7.46 -8.95
N TYR A 42 -4.07 8.54 -9.21
CA TYR A 42 -5.04 8.59 -10.33
C TYR A 42 -4.37 8.48 -11.70
N LYS A 43 -3.18 9.07 -11.86
CA LYS A 43 -2.44 9.01 -13.13
C LYS A 43 -2.03 7.56 -13.44
N GLU A 44 -1.44 6.90 -12.46
CA GLU A 44 -1.03 5.51 -12.51
C GLU A 44 -2.25 4.63 -12.83
N LYS A 45 -3.38 4.85 -12.16
CA LYS A 45 -4.63 4.14 -12.47
C LYS A 45 -5.09 4.32 -13.91
N ALA A 46 -4.99 5.52 -14.46
CA ALA A 46 -5.31 5.77 -15.86
C ALA A 46 -4.32 5.09 -16.82
N GLU A 47 -3.07 4.90 -16.40
CA GLU A 47 -2.02 4.15 -17.12
C GLU A 47 -2.14 2.62 -16.95
N GLY A 48 -3.22 2.13 -16.32
CA GLY A 48 -3.51 0.70 -16.17
C GLY A 48 -3.05 0.11 -14.84
N MET A 49 -2.50 0.91 -13.93
CA MET A 49 -2.04 0.47 -12.62
C MET A 49 -3.19 0.22 -11.64
N ALA A 50 -3.19 -0.92 -10.95
CA ALA A 50 -4.20 -1.30 -9.99
C ALA A 50 -3.62 -2.10 -8.83
N TRP A 51 -4.23 -1.91 -7.66
CA TRP A 51 -3.88 -2.62 -6.43
C TRP A 51 -5.14 -3.16 -5.77
N LYS A 52 -5.03 -4.36 -5.19
CA LYS A 52 -6.03 -4.99 -4.33
C LYS A 52 -5.57 -4.89 -2.87
N THR A 53 -6.50 -4.61 -1.95
CA THR A 53 -6.18 -4.50 -0.52
C THR A 53 -6.96 -5.48 0.33
N LYS A 54 -6.34 -5.99 1.40
CA LYS A 54 -6.99 -6.84 2.42
C LYS A 54 -6.53 -6.40 3.81
N SER A 55 -7.47 -6.26 4.75
CA SER A 55 -7.15 -6.06 6.16
C SER A 55 -7.07 -7.42 6.86
N ASP A 56 -5.94 -7.72 7.49
CA ASP A 56 -5.77 -8.85 8.40
C ASP A 56 -5.69 -8.33 9.83
N VAL A 57 -6.86 -8.21 10.45
CA VAL A 57 -7.01 -7.66 11.81
C VAL A 57 -6.35 -8.57 12.85
N LYS A 58 -6.35 -9.90 12.61
CA LYS A 58 -5.75 -10.87 13.55
C LYS A 58 -4.26 -10.63 13.70
N ASN A 59 -3.58 -10.31 12.59
CA ASN A 59 -2.15 -10.04 12.57
C ASN A 59 -1.80 -8.54 12.60
N MET A 60 -2.80 -7.65 12.73
CA MET A 60 -2.64 -6.19 12.70
C MET A 60 -1.92 -5.69 11.43
N GLN A 61 -2.29 -6.27 10.27
CA GLN A 61 -1.68 -5.99 8.97
C GLN A 61 -2.69 -5.43 7.95
N PHE A 62 -2.19 -4.58 7.07
CA PHE A 62 -2.88 -4.12 5.87
C PHE A 62 -2.07 -4.55 4.65
N ILE A 63 -2.61 -5.50 3.91
CA ILE A 63 -1.93 -6.17 2.80
C ILE A 63 -2.36 -5.49 1.50
N VAL A 64 -1.40 -5.11 0.68
CA VAL A 64 -1.60 -4.56 -0.66
C VAL A 64 -0.96 -5.48 -1.67
N THR A 65 -1.70 -5.83 -2.72
CA THR A 65 -1.22 -6.63 -3.85
C THR A 65 -1.33 -5.82 -5.12
N ARG A 66 -0.28 -5.75 -5.91
CA ARG A 66 -0.33 -5.13 -7.24
C ARG A 66 -0.96 -6.10 -8.25
N ILE A 67 -2.01 -5.68 -8.97
CA ILE A 67 -2.80 -6.58 -9.82
C ILE A 67 -2.77 -6.23 -11.32
N ALA A 68 -2.38 -5.02 -11.68
CA ALA A 68 -2.09 -4.55 -13.05
C ALA A 68 -1.20 -3.33 -12.92
#